data_AF-S9R305-F1
#
_entry.id   AF-S9R305-F1
#
_cell.length_a   1.000
_cell.length_b   1.000
_cell.length_c   1.000
_cell.angle_alpha   90.00
_cell.angle_beta   90.00
_cell.angle_gamma   90.00
#
_symmetry.space_group_name_H-M   'P 1'
#
loop_
_entity.id
_entity.type
_entity.pdbx_description
1 polymer ?
#
loop_
_entity_poly.entity_id
_entity_poly.type
_entity_poly.pdbx_seq_one_letter_code
_entity_poly.pdbx_strand_id
1 'polypeptide(L)'
;MPGAVLLAAGAPLGLVQPGLLMMDLGCRWVILVAEQVAGIDGATGVVPSPPPLVLPLLTFGGCLLLLWQGRGRLAGLPVIAMAVWLWTTAERPPLLVTETGGVMGVLGPEGRALSRATGDGYAVSAWLENDGDGATQAEAAERPGIVTEGRVSRALIGSGTVLLVRGERALAGIQGCDGAILLITDVAEAGPRPCDVLDGRRLQRIGAAAVWPEDEGGLRIIGAREASGDRPWTRGAVSP
;
A
#
# COMPACT_ATOMS: atom_id res chain seq x y z
N MET A 1 31.74 5.66 -12.79
CA MET A 1 32.70 5.84 -11.66
C MET A 1 34.11 6.15 -12.19
N PRO A 2 34.36 7.34 -12.78
CA PRO A 2 35.66 7.65 -13.39
C PRO A 2 36.84 7.67 -12.39
N GLY A 3 36.62 8.07 -11.13
CA GLY A 3 37.65 8.00 -10.09
C GLY A 3 38.11 6.57 -9.75
N ALA A 4 37.20 5.59 -9.80
CA ALA A 4 37.54 4.18 -9.60
C ALA A 4 38.41 3.61 -10.73
N VAL A 5 38.18 4.08 -11.97
CA VAL A 5 39.01 3.73 -13.13
C VAL A 5 40.43 4.31 -12.99
N LEU A 6 40.55 5.57 -12.57
CA LEU A 6 41.84 6.22 -12.29
C LEU A 6 42.59 5.54 -11.15
N LEU A 7 41.88 5.14 -10.09
CA LEU A 7 42.46 4.38 -8.99
C LEU A 7 43.02 3.04 -9.47
N ALA A 8 42.23 2.28 -10.23
CA ALA A 8 42.65 0.98 -10.76
C ALA A 8 43.84 1.08 -11.73
N ALA A 9 43.84 2.10 -12.61
CA ALA A 9 44.93 2.34 -13.55
C ALA A 9 46.21 2.89 -12.87
N GLY A 10 46.06 3.71 -11.82
CA GLY A 10 47.16 4.29 -11.05
C GLY A 10 47.76 3.36 -10.00
N ALA A 11 47.03 2.33 -9.56
CA ALA A 11 47.45 1.34 -8.57
C ALA A 11 48.81 0.66 -8.85
N PRO A 12 49.09 0.12 -10.06
CA PRO A 12 50.38 -0.51 -10.34
C PRO A 12 51.56 0.46 -10.32
N LEU A 13 51.31 1.77 -10.46
CA LEU A 13 52.32 2.83 -10.46
C LEU A 13 52.45 3.51 -9.08
N GLY A 14 51.72 3.07 -8.06
CA GLY A 14 51.65 3.73 -6.75
C GLY A 14 50.86 5.06 -6.74
N LEU A 15 50.21 5.41 -7.85
CA LEU A 15 49.48 6.67 -8.07
C LEU A 15 47.98 6.52 -7.76
N VAL A 16 47.65 5.99 -6.59
CA VAL A 16 46.24 5.74 -6.17
C VAL A 16 45.51 7.00 -5.69
N GLN A 17 46.27 7.95 -5.13
CA GLN A 17 45.74 9.15 -4.50
C GLN A 17 44.80 10.01 -5.36
N PRO A 18 45.11 10.31 -6.64
CA PRO A 18 44.19 11.11 -7.48
C PRO A 18 42.84 10.42 -7.69
N GLY A 19 42.83 9.08 -7.82
CA GLY A 19 41.58 8.32 -7.92
C GLY A 19 40.74 8.39 -6.64
N LEU A 20 41.37 8.25 -5.48
CA LEU A 20 40.71 8.35 -4.17
C LEU A 20 40.13 9.75 -3.92
N LEU A 21 40.90 10.81 -4.20
CA LEU A 21 40.45 12.20 -4.01
C LEU A 21 39.23 12.53 -4.88
N MET A 22 39.22 12.04 -6.12
CA MET A 22 38.11 12.24 -7.03
C MET A 22 36.84 11.50 -6.58
N MET A 23 36.99 10.30 -6.00
CA MET A 23 35.86 9.57 -5.42
C MET A 23 35.32 10.26 -4.15
N ASP A 24 36.19 10.71 -3.24
CA ASP A 24 35.80 11.45 -2.04
C ASP A 24 35.04 12.74 -2.40
N LEU A 25 35.55 13.51 -3.36
CA LEU A 25 34.87 14.72 -3.85
C LEU A 25 33.48 14.41 -4.42
N GLY A 26 33.36 13.33 -5.19
CA GLY A 26 32.08 12.87 -5.73
C GLY A 26 31.09 12.49 -4.62
N CYS A 27 31.52 11.72 -3.63
CA CYS A 27 30.69 11.33 -2.48
C CYS A 27 30.23 12.56 -1.68
N ARG A 28 31.15 13.47 -1.35
CA ARG A 28 30.82 14.72 -0.64
C ARG A 28 29.84 15.58 -1.42
N TRP A 29 30.02 15.66 -2.74
CA TRP A 29 29.10 16.40 -3.60
C TRP A 29 27.69 15.79 -3.59
N VAL A 30 27.57 14.46 -3.70
CA VAL A 30 26.27 13.78 -3.64
C VAL A 30 25.59 14.00 -2.28
N ILE A 31 26.34 13.89 -1.18
CA ILE A 31 25.79 14.15 0.17
C ILE A 31 25.35 15.61 0.29
N LEU A 32 26.16 16.57 -0.17
CA LEU A 32 25.81 17.98 -0.14
C LEU A 32 24.53 18.27 -0.94
N VAL A 33 24.39 17.70 -2.14
CA VAL A 33 23.15 17.84 -2.92
C VAL A 33 21.97 17.19 -2.20
N ALA A 34 22.16 16.00 -1.62
CA ALA A 34 21.11 15.30 -0.88
C ALA A 34 20.63 16.10 0.34
N GLU A 35 21.55 16.66 1.13
CA GLU A 35 21.22 17.52 2.27
C GLU A 35 20.48 18.79 1.85
N GLN A 36 20.92 19.43 0.75
CA GLN A 36 20.25 20.62 0.21
C GLN A 36 18.83 20.31 -0.25
N VAL A 37 18.61 19.19 -0.94
CA VAL A 37 17.28 18.78 -1.40
C VAL A 37 16.39 18.33 -0.24
N ALA A 38 16.95 17.60 0.74
CA ALA A 38 16.20 17.16 1.93
C ALA A 38 15.79 18.32 2.84
N GLY A 39 16.55 19.42 2.84
CA GLY A 39 16.21 20.64 3.57
C GLY A 39 15.12 21.51 2.91
N ILE A 40 14.62 21.14 1.72
CA ILE A 40 13.52 21.86 1.06
C ILE A 40 12.22 21.50 1.77
N ASP A 41 11.50 22.50 2.31
CA ASP A 41 10.17 22.30 2.87
C ASP A 41 9.24 21.68 1.83
N GLY A 42 8.67 20.52 2.16
CA GLY A 42 7.81 19.77 1.24
C GLY A 42 8.56 19.01 0.13
N ALA A 43 9.85 18.73 0.30
CA ALA A 43 10.62 17.88 -0.63
C ALA A 43 9.96 16.53 -0.90
N THR A 44 9.24 16.00 0.09
CA THR A 44 8.42 14.80 -0.02
C THR A 44 6.95 15.17 -0.01
N GLY A 45 6.28 14.96 -1.15
CA GLY A 45 4.83 14.95 -1.24
C GLY A 45 4.32 13.52 -1.23
N VAL A 46 3.24 13.28 -0.49
CA VAL A 46 2.48 12.03 -0.59
C VAL A 46 1.33 12.25 -1.57
N VAL A 47 1.21 11.34 -2.54
CA VAL A 47 0.14 11.39 -3.55
C VAL A 47 -0.50 10.02 -3.62
N PRO A 48 -1.84 9.94 -3.67
CA PRO A 48 -2.55 8.68 -3.82
C PRO A 48 -1.99 7.87 -5.00
N SER A 49 -1.64 6.60 -4.76
CA SER A 49 -1.12 5.69 -5.78
C SER A 49 -2.09 5.57 -6.98
N PRO A 50 -1.61 5.67 -8.23
CA PRO A 50 -2.46 5.64 -9.40
C PRO A 50 -2.91 4.22 -9.77
N PRO A 51 -4.08 4.07 -10.43
CA PRO A 51 -4.48 2.81 -11.06
C PRO A 51 -3.43 2.28 -12.06
N PRO A 52 -3.36 0.95 -12.29
CA PRO A 52 -2.34 0.34 -13.15
C PRO A 52 -2.27 0.90 -14.57
N LEU A 53 -3.38 1.45 -15.10
CA LEU A 53 -3.46 1.97 -16.48
C LEU A 53 -2.89 3.40 -16.62
N VAL A 54 -2.81 4.17 -15.53
CA VAL A 54 -2.39 5.57 -15.57
C VAL A 54 -0.94 5.70 -16.01
N LEU A 55 -0.02 4.91 -15.45
CA LEU A 55 1.40 4.97 -15.81
C LEU A 55 1.65 4.63 -17.29
N PRO A 56 1.09 3.54 -17.85
CA PRO A 56 1.16 3.27 -19.29
C PRO A 56 0.61 4.42 -20.15
N LEU A 57 -0.55 4.98 -19.81
CA LEU A 57 -1.14 6.08 -20.58
C LEU A 57 -0.28 7.35 -20.52
N LEU A 58 0.20 7.71 -19.33
CA LEU A 58 1.05 8.89 -19.13
C LEU A 58 2.38 8.73 -19.87
N THR A 59 2.97 7.53 -19.82
CA THR A 59 4.18 7.19 -20.57
C THR A 59 3.93 7.27 -22.08
N PHE A 60 2.86 6.68 -22.57
CA PHE A 60 2.51 6.70 -23.99
C PHE A 60 2.25 8.12 -24.50
N GLY A 61 1.47 8.92 -23.77
CA GLY A 61 1.22 10.32 -24.09
C GLY A 61 2.50 11.17 -24.04
N GLY A 62 3.38 10.92 -23.08
CA GLY A 62 4.70 11.55 -22.99
C GLY A 62 5.61 11.19 -24.16
N CYS A 63 5.64 9.92 -24.56
CA CYS A 63 6.37 9.45 -25.74
C CYS A 63 5.85 10.14 -27.02
N LEU A 64 4.54 10.25 -27.21
CA LEU A 64 3.97 10.98 -28.36
C LEU A 64 4.39 12.45 -28.37
N LEU A 65 4.42 13.11 -27.20
CA LEU A 65 4.79 14.51 -27.09
C LEU A 65 6.28 14.76 -27.36
N LEU A 66 7.15 13.88 -26.85
CA LEU A 66 8.60 14.06 -26.88
C LEU A 66 9.26 13.51 -28.15
N LEU A 67 8.77 12.37 -28.66
CA LEU A 67 9.39 11.67 -29.80
C LEU A 67 8.84 12.10 -31.16
N TRP A 68 7.57 12.50 -31.23
CA TRP A 68 6.94 12.86 -32.50
C TRP A 68 7.33 14.27 -32.96
N GLN A 69 7.79 14.38 -34.20
CA GLN A 69 8.16 15.65 -34.84
C GLN A 69 6.95 16.22 -35.60
N GLY A 70 6.53 17.45 -35.28
CA GLY A 70 5.40 18.15 -35.92
C GLY A 70 4.12 18.21 -35.07
N ARG A 71 2.99 18.62 -35.68
CA ARG A 71 1.73 18.89 -34.96
C ARG A 71 1.09 17.64 -34.34
N GLY A 72 1.41 16.44 -34.86
CA GLY A 72 0.94 15.16 -34.33
C GLY A 72 1.30 14.92 -32.86
N ARG A 73 2.37 15.55 -32.35
CA ARG A 73 2.76 15.49 -30.93
C ARG A 73 1.64 15.92 -29.98
N LEU A 74 0.78 16.84 -30.42
CA LEU A 74 -0.33 17.35 -29.61
C LEU A 74 -1.37 16.27 -29.29
N ALA A 75 -1.38 15.15 -30.01
CA ALA A 75 -2.21 14.00 -29.67
C ALA A 75 -1.80 13.34 -28.33
N GLY A 76 -0.58 13.57 -27.83
CA GLY A 76 -0.19 13.10 -26.51
C GLY A 76 -0.86 13.86 -25.35
N LEU A 77 -1.22 15.14 -25.54
CA LEU A 77 -1.92 15.93 -24.50
C LEU A 77 -3.26 15.33 -24.06
N PRO A 78 -4.21 14.98 -24.96
CA PRO A 78 -5.46 14.36 -24.53
C PRO A 78 -5.25 12.99 -23.88
N VAL A 79 -4.21 12.23 -24.27
CA VAL A 79 -3.90 10.95 -23.63
C VAL A 79 -3.39 11.15 -22.20
N ILE A 80 -2.52 12.14 -21.97
CA ILE A 80 -2.10 12.51 -20.61
C ILE A 80 -3.29 13.03 -19.79
N ALA A 81 -4.13 13.88 -20.37
CA ALA A 81 -5.32 14.40 -19.69
C ALA A 81 -6.28 13.27 -19.27
N MET A 82 -6.46 12.26 -20.13
CA MET A 82 -7.22 11.05 -19.81
C MET A 82 -6.59 10.27 -18.66
N ALA A 83 -5.26 10.12 -18.65
CA ALA A 83 -4.54 9.44 -17.56
C ALA A 83 -4.74 10.17 -16.22
N VAL A 84 -4.63 11.49 -16.21
CA VAL A 84 -4.86 12.32 -15.01
C VAL A 84 -6.31 12.23 -14.56
N TRP A 85 -7.27 12.30 -15.50
CA TRP A 85 -8.69 12.16 -15.17
C TRP A 85 -8.98 10.80 -14.51
N LEU A 86 -8.49 9.70 -15.09
CA LEU A 86 -8.64 8.35 -14.54
C LEU A 86 -7.97 8.21 -13.17
N TRP A 87 -6.86 8.91 -12.93
CA TRP A 87 -6.22 8.92 -11.61
C TRP A 87 -7.12 9.61 -10.57
N THR A 88 -7.69 10.76 -10.90
CA THR A 88 -8.53 11.52 -9.96
C THR A 88 -9.88 10.88 -9.65
N THR A 89 -10.39 10.02 -10.55
CA THR A 89 -11.67 9.31 -10.38
C THR A 89 -11.52 7.88 -9.85
N ALA A 90 -10.29 7.45 -9.53
CA ALA A 90 -10.03 6.12 -9.02
C ALA A 90 -10.62 5.91 -7.62
N GLU A 91 -11.56 4.97 -7.52
CA GLU A 91 -12.14 4.58 -6.24
C GLU A 91 -11.18 3.69 -5.44
N ARG A 92 -11.15 3.90 -4.12
CA ARG A 92 -10.32 3.14 -3.18
C ARG A 92 -11.17 2.17 -2.37
N PRO A 93 -10.62 1.01 -1.96
CA PRO A 93 -11.34 0.10 -1.10
C PRO A 93 -11.71 0.76 0.24
N PRO A 94 -12.99 0.76 0.63
CA PRO A 94 -13.43 1.34 1.89
C PRO A 94 -12.91 0.57 3.10
N LEU A 95 -12.65 -0.73 2.97
CA LEU A 95 -12.06 -1.55 4.02
C LEU A 95 -10.88 -2.37 3.50
N LEU A 96 -9.80 -2.35 4.26
CA LEU A 96 -8.62 -3.20 4.10
C LEU A 96 -8.41 -4.06 5.34
N VAL A 97 -7.96 -5.29 5.14
CA VAL A 97 -7.68 -6.27 6.20
C VAL A 97 -6.31 -6.89 5.97
N THR A 98 -5.51 -7.02 7.03
CA THR A 98 -4.17 -7.62 6.93
C THR A 98 -4.26 -9.12 6.68
N GLU A 99 -3.21 -9.71 6.10
CA GLU A 99 -3.13 -11.17 5.87
C GLU A 99 -3.21 -11.98 7.18
N THR A 100 -2.81 -11.38 8.29
CA THR A 100 -2.91 -11.98 9.64
C THR A 100 -4.30 -11.89 10.24
N GLY A 101 -5.19 -11.04 9.71
CA GLY A 101 -6.48 -10.71 10.33
C GLY A 101 -6.35 -9.85 11.61
N GLY A 102 -5.15 -9.33 11.90
CA GLY A 102 -4.84 -8.64 13.14
C GLY A 102 -5.20 -7.15 13.15
N VAL A 103 -5.28 -6.53 11.97
CA VAL A 103 -5.59 -5.10 11.79
C VAL A 103 -6.55 -4.93 10.62
N MET A 104 -7.50 -4.01 10.80
CA MET A 104 -8.36 -3.52 9.72
C MET A 104 -8.21 -2.00 9.59
N GLY A 105 -8.36 -1.50 8.37
CA GLY A 105 -8.31 -0.08 8.05
C GLY A 105 -9.52 0.36 7.26
N VAL A 106 -10.26 1.35 7.76
CA VAL A 106 -11.49 1.88 7.16
C VAL A 106 -11.21 3.26 6.59
N LEU A 107 -11.55 3.47 5.32
CA LEU A 107 -11.37 4.76 4.66
C LEU A 107 -12.44 5.75 5.16
N GLY A 108 -12.00 6.84 5.78
CA GLY A 108 -12.85 7.93 6.27
C GLY A 108 -12.48 9.28 5.66
N PRO A 109 -13.17 10.36 6.07
CA PRO A 109 -12.93 11.72 5.55
C PRO A 109 -11.55 12.27 5.92
N GLU A 110 -10.97 11.84 7.03
CA GLU A 110 -9.64 12.25 7.52
C GLU A 110 -8.51 11.33 7.04
N GLY A 111 -8.80 10.44 6.08
CA GLY A 111 -7.93 9.35 5.66
C GLY A 111 -8.32 8.02 6.28
N ARG A 112 -7.44 7.03 6.20
CA ARG A 112 -7.72 5.68 6.69
C ARG A 112 -7.61 5.60 8.20
N ALA A 113 -8.71 5.27 8.89
CA ALA A 113 -8.72 4.94 10.31
C ALA A 113 -8.29 3.49 10.53
N LEU A 114 -7.46 3.22 11.54
CA LEU A 114 -6.92 1.89 11.83
C LEU A 114 -7.42 1.33 13.16
N SER A 115 -7.63 0.01 13.22
CA SER A 115 -8.08 -0.64 14.46
C SER A 115 -7.01 -0.74 15.56
N ARG A 116 -5.74 -0.44 15.24
CA ARG A 116 -4.61 -0.49 16.17
C ARG A 116 -3.49 0.47 15.81
N ALA A 117 -2.86 1.02 16.84
CA ALA A 117 -1.61 1.79 16.75
C ALA A 117 -0.36 0.93 16.48
N THR A 118 -0.42 -0.39 16.67
CA THR A 118 0.72 -1.32 16.50
C THR A 118 0.29 -2.69 15.98
N GLY A 119 1.20 -3.37 15.28
CA GLY A 119 0.97 -4.68 14.65
C GLY A 119 0.79 -4.55 13.14
N ASP A 120 1.30 -5.54 12.38
CA ASP A 120 1.25 -5.57 10.91
C ASP A 120 1.77 -4.30 10.22
N GLY A 121 2.76 -3.63 10.82
CA GLY A 121 3.20 -2.28 10.44
C GLY A 121 3.64 -2.15 8.98
N TYR A 122 4.23 -3.20 8.39
CA TYR A 122 4.60 -3.18 6.97
C TYR A 122 3.38 -3.13 6.03
N ALA A 123 2.33 -3.92 6.31
CA ALA A 123 1.12 -3.89 5.52
C ALA A 123 0.39 -2.56 5.68
N VAL A 124 0.31 -2.07 6.92
CA VAL A 124 -0.32 -0.80 7.25
C VAL A 124 0.42 0.38 6.61
N SER A 125 1.75 0.43 6.70
CA SER A 125 2.55 1.50 6.09
C SER A 125 2.35 1.53 4.58
N ALA A 126 2.32 0.36 3.94
CA ALA A 126 2.05 0.26 2.50
C ALA A 126 0.63 0.76 2.15
N TRP A 127 -0.37 0.59 3.02
CA TRP A 127 -1.71 1.14 2.77
C TRP A 127 -1.74 2.67 2.86
N LEU A 128 -1.15 3.24 3.92
CA LEU A 128 -1.11 4.69 4.12
C LEU A 128 -0.30 5.37 3.00
N GLU A 129 0.86 4.81 2.65
CA GLU A 129 1.67 5.29 1.52
C GLU A 129 0.88 5.25 0.21
N ASN A 130 0.19 4.13 -0.07
CA ASN A 130 -0.65 4.02 -1.27
C ASN A 130 -1.84 4.98 -1.26
N ASP A 131 -2.37 5.33 -0.10
CA ASP A 131 -3.42 6.34 0.08
C ASP A 131 -2.90 7.77 -0.07
N GLY A 132 -1.58 7.96 -0.21
CA GLY A 132 -0.98 9.29 -0.21
C GLY A 132 -1.08 9.94 1.16
N ASP A 133 -1.00 9.14 2.22
CA ASP A 133 -1.17 9.55 3.60
C ASP A 133 0.16 9.43 4.35
N GLY A 134 0.66 10.56 4.85
CA GLY A 134 1.93 10.64 5.57
C GLY A 134 1.83 10.33 7.06
N ALA A 135 0.64 10.01 7.57
CA ALA A 135 0.44 9.71 8.99
C ALA A 135 1.16 8.42 9.40
N THR A 136 1.60 8.40 10.65
CA THR A 136 2.07 7.18 11.30
C THR A 136 0.88 6.25 11.62
N GLN A 137 1.17 4.97 11.82
CA GLN A 137 0.14 4.00 12.24
C GLN A 137 -0.54 4.41 13.55
N ALA A 138 0.19 5.03 14.48
CA ALA A 138 -0.38 5.49 15.75
C ALA A 138 -1.39 6.62 15.53
N GLU A 139 -1.03 7.64 14.75
CA GLU A 139 -1.91 8.76 14.40
C GLU A 139 -3.14 8.26 13.62
N ALA A 140 -2.95 7.36 12.65
CA ALA A 140 -4.06 6.80 11.88
C ALA A 140 -4.99 5.92 12.72
N ALA A 141 -4.53 5.36 13.85
CA ALA A 141 -5.37 4.62 14.78
C ALA A 141 -6.20 5.50 15.72
N GLU A 142 -5.85 6.79 15.85
CA GLU A 142 -6.60 7.77 16.64
C GLU A 142 -7.76 8.39 15.84
N ARG A 143 -7.80 8.19 14.52
CA ARG A 143 -8.84 8.73 13.64
C ARG A 143 -10.22 8.13 13.93
N PRO A 144 -11.29 8.93 13.76
CA PRO A 144 -12.65 8.43 13.88
C PRO A 144 -12.96 7.42 12.77
N GLY A 145 -13.80 6.43 13.08
CA GLY A 145 -14.29 5.43 12.11
C GLY A 145 -14.26 3.99 12.61
N ILE A 146 -13.44 3.71 13.64
CA ILE A 146 -13.36 2.40 14.27
C ILE A 146 -13.49 2.55 15.79
N VAL A 147 -14.41 1.81 16.40
CA VAL A 147 -14.56 1.74 17.86
C VAL A 147 -13.91 0.45 18.34
N THR A 148 -12.87 0.55 19.18
CA THR A 148 -12.14 -0.61 19.69
C THR A 148 -12.33 -0.77 21.20
N GLU A 149 -12.85 -1.93 21.60
CA GLU A 149 -13.04 -2.34 22.99
C GLU A 149 -12.20 -3.60 23.25
N GLY A 150 -11.00 -3.41 23.80
CA GLY A 150 -10.07 -4.48 24.10
C GLY A 150 -9.57 -5.24 22.85
N ARG A 151 -10.16 -6.41 22.58
CA ARG A 151 -9.79 -7.28 21.43
C ARG A 151 -10.84 -7.30 20.32
N VAL A 152 -11.87 -6.48 20.46
CA VAL A 152 -12.98 -6.37 19.51
C VAL A 152 -12.98 -4.95 18.95
N SER A 153 -12.96 -4.84 17.63
CA SER A 153 -13.05 -3.57 16.91
C SER A 153 -14.26 -3.59 15.99
N ARG A 154 -15.08 -2.54 16.05
CA ARG A 154 -16.29 -2.38 15.23
C ARG A 154 -16.15 -1.18 14.30
N ALA A 155 -16.64 -1.32 13.08
CA ALA A 155 -16.70 -0.25 12.11
C ALA A 155 -17.91 -0.38 11.19
N LEU A 156 -18.25 0.69 10.49
CA LEU A 156 -19.29 0.71 9.47
C LEU A 156 -18.66 0.82 8.08
N ILE A 157 -19.17 0.05 7.12
CA ILE A 157 -18.89 0.19 5.69
C ILE A 157 -20.20 0.20 4.91
N GLY A 158 -20.49 1.30 4.21
CA GLY A 158 -21.82 1.50 3.63
C GLY A 158 -22.90 1.43 4.71
N SER A 159 -23.88 0.52 4.55
CA SER A 159 -24.93 0.23 5.53
C SER A 159 -24.60 -0.92 6.49
N GLY A 160 -23.47 -1.60 6.29
CA GLY A 160 -23.10 -2.81 7.02
C GLY A 160 -22.13 -2.58 8.17
N THR A 161 -22.27 -3.39 9.23
CA THR A 161 -21.30 -3.43 10.34
C THR A 161 -20.24 -4.50 10.11
N VAL A 162 -18.99 -4.16 10.39
CA VAL A 162 -17.83 -5.04 10.34
C VAL A 162 -17.27 -5.18 11.74
N LEU A 163 -16.93 -6.42 12.09
CA LEU A 163 -16.37 -6.78 13.39
C LEU A 163 -15.02 -7.43 13.18
N LEU A 164 -13.98 -6.90 13.82
CA LEU A 164 -12.67 -7.56 13.92
C LEU A 164 -12.46 -8.06 15.34
N VAL A 165 -12.09 -9.33 15.48
CA VAL A 165 -11.95 -10.01 16.77
C VAL A 165 -10.63 -10.76 16.81
N ARG A 166 -9.82 -10.48 17.84
CA ARG A 166 -8.49 -11.09 17.97
C ARG A 166 -8.40 -12.13 19.08
N GLY A 167 -7.94 -13.32 18.72
CA GLY A 167 -7.64 -14.42 19.62
C GLY A 167 -8.88 -15.24 20.02
N GLU A 168 -8.63 -16.52 20.28
CA GLU A 168 -9.66 -17.55 20.48
C GLU A 168 -10.64 -17.20 21.60
N ARG A 169 -10.13 -16.66 22.72
CA ARG A 169 -10.97 -16.31 23.88
C ARG A 169 -11.98 -15.22 23.58
N ALA A 170 -11.59 -14.21 22.80
CA ALA A 170 -12.49 -13.11 22.44
C ALA A 170 -13.54 -13.60 21.43
N LEU A 171 -13.11 -14.41 20.46
CA LEU A 171 -13.97 -15.01 19.44
C LEU A 171 -15.03 -15.96 20.03
N ALA A 172 -14.64 -16.76 21.04
CA ALA A 172 -15.56 -17.64 21.77
C ALA A 172 -16.61 -16.87 22.58
N GLY A 173 -16.32 -15.62 22.95
CA GLY A 173 -17.27 -14.74 23.66
C GLY A 173 -18.35 -14.13 22.77
N ILE A 174 -18.25 -14.29 21.44
CA ILE A 174 -19.16 -13.66 20.47
C ILE A 174 -20.12 -14.70 19.91
N GLN A 175 -21.41 -14.45 20.11
CA GLN A 175 -22.48 -15.26 19.54
C GLN A 175 -22.82 -14.78 18.11
N GLY A 176 -22.88 -15.73 17.17
CA GLY A 176 -23.12 -15.41 15.76
C GLY A 176 -22.06 -14.47 15.22
N CYS A 177 -22.45 -13.28 14.78
CA CYS A 177 -21.52 -12.22 14.36
C CYS A 177 -21.79 -10.90 15.05
N ASP A 178 -22.54 -10.91 16.17
CA ASP A 178 -22.91 -9.69 16.91
C ASP A 178 -23.57 -8.61 16.00
N GLY A 179 -24.41 -9.05 15.06
CA GLY A 179 -25.08 -8.19 14.09
C GLY A 179 -24.21 -7.70 12.92
N ALA A 180 -22.94 -8.09 12.86
CA ALA A 180 -22.06 -7.75 11.75
C ALA A 180 -22.34 -8.59 10.50
N ILE A 181 -22.22 -7.95 9.33
CA ILE A 181 -22.28 -8.63 8.02
C ILE A 181 -20.93 -9.29 7.67
N LEU A 182 -19.84 -8.80 8.29
CA LEU A 182 -18.48 -9.32 8.13
C LEU A 182 -17.80 -9.49 9.48
N LEU A 183 -17.32 -10.69 9.76
CA LEU A 183 -16.45 -11.01 10.88
C LEU A 183 -15.02 -11.25 10.38
N ILE A 184 -14.06 -10.49 10.89
CA ILE A 184 -12.63 -10.65 10.66
C ILE A 184 -12.01 -11.23 11.92
N THR A 185 -11.16 -12.25 11.78
CA THR A 185 -10.41 -12.78 12.93
C THR A 185 -9.07 -13.37 12.50
N ASP A 186 -8.09 -13.28 13.40
CA ASP A 186 -6.76 -13.88 13.28
C ASP A 186 -6.76 -15.40 13.57
N VAL A 187 -7.87 -15.93 14.10
CA VAL A 187 -8.06 -17.34 14.42
C VAL A 187 -8.71 -18.07 13.25
N ALA A 188 -8.45 -19.36 13.12
CA ALA A 188 -9.18 -20.22 12.21
C ALA A 188 -10.57 -20.56 12.75
N GLU A 189 -11.63 -20.21 12.04
CA GLU A 189 -13.00 -20.54 12.46
C GLU A 189 -13.31 -22.00 12.10
N ALA A 190 -13.90 -22.74 13.04
CA ALA A 190 -14.17 -24.16 12.87
C ALA A 190 -15.54 -24.46 12.22
N GLY A 191 -16.48 -23.51 12.24
CA GLY A 191 -17.86 -23.74 11.82
C GLY A 191 -18.49 -22.53 11.10
N PRO A 192 -19.64 -22.76 10.44
CA PRO A 192 -20.35 -21.69 9.75
C PRO A 192 -20.92 -20.67 10.74
N ARG A 193 -20.90 -19.40 10.35
CA ARG A 193 -21.54 -18.28 11.06
C ARG A 193 -22.57 -17.62 10.15
N PRO A 194 -23.55 -16.87 10.70
CA PRO A 194 -24.61 -16.22 9.92
C PRO A 194 -24.14 -14.97 9.16
N CYS A 195 -22.84 -14.81 8.92
CA CYS A 195 -22.24 -13.67 8.23
C CYS A 195 -21.02 -14.14 7.41
N ASP A 196 -20.47 -13.25 6.57
CA ASP A 196 -19.19 -13.51 5.93
C ASP A 196 -18.06 -13.52 6.97
N VAL A 197 -17.18 -14.52 6.87
CA VAL A 197 -16.03 -14.65 7.78
C VAL A 197 -14.72 -14.57 7.00
N LEU A 198 -13.86 -13.65 7.40
CA LEU A 198 -12.45 -13.54 7.04
C LEU A 198 -11.61 -14.03 8.23
N ASP A 199 -11.47 -15.34 8.31
CA ASP A 199 -10.68 -16.00 9.34
C ASP A 199 -9.21 -16.16 8.94
N GLY A 200 -8.38 -16.59 9.88
CA GLY A 200 -6.95 -16.79 9.63
C GLY A 200 -6.67 -17.77 8.48
N ARG A 201 -7.51 -18.81 8.28
CA ARG A 201 -7.35 -19.77 7.17
C ARG A 201 -7.70 -19.17 5.83
N ARG A 202 -8.76 -18.38 5.73
CA ARG A 202 -9.16 -17.71 4.49
C ARG A 202 -8.14 -16.66 4.10
N LEU A 203 -7.69 -15.83 5.06
CA LEU A 203 -6.67 -14.80 4.82
C LEU A 203 -5.31 -15.41 4.45
N GLN A 204 -4.91 -16.53 5.07
CA GLN A 204 -3.73 -17.28 4.64
C GLN A 204 -3.83 -17.85 3.22
N ARG A 205 -5.03 -18.00 2.64
CA ARG A 205 -5.22 -18.45 1.25
C ARG A 205 -5.25 -17.30 0.26
N ILE A 206 -5.92 -16.20 0.60
CA ILE A 206 -6.17 -15.07 -0.33
C ILE A 206 -5.20 -13.89 -0.12
N GLY A 207 -4.43 -13.88 0.96
CA GLY A 207 -3.59 -12.78 1.41
C GLY A 207 -4.39 -11.69 2.16
N ALA A 208 -3.80 -10.50 2.27
CA ALA A 208 -4.52 -9.30 2.70
C ALA A 208 -5.75 -9.07 1.80
N ALA A 209 -6.82 -8.52 2.36
CA ALA A 209 -8.10 -8.40 1.65
C ALA A 209 -8.54 -6.95 1.52
N ALA A 210 -9.07 -6.62 0.35
CA ALA A 210 -9.82 -5.40 0.08
C ALA A 210 -11.31 -5.74 0.01
N VAL A 211 -12.14 -4.94 0.68
CA VAL A 211 -13.58 -5.20 0.81
C VAL A 211 -14.36 -3.99 0.33
N TRP A 212 -15.32 -4.21 -0.56
CA TRP A 212 -16.28 -3.23 -1.04
C TRP A 212 -17.70 -3.65 -0.65
N PRO A 213 -18.52 -2.75 -0.06
CA PRO A 213 -19.94 -2.99 0.13
C PRO A 213 -20.66 -2.93 -1.23
N GLU A 214 -21.66 -3.79 -1.42
CA GLU A 214 -22.57 -3.79 -2.56
C GLU A 214 -23.98 -3.39 -2.12
N ASP A 215 -24.81 -2.91 -3.06
CA ASP A 215 -26.11 -2.28 -2.79
C ASP A 215 -27.13 -3.22 -2.09
N GLU A 216 -26.99 -4.54 -2.23
CA GLU A 216 -27.88 -5.56 -1.62
C GLU A 216 -27.37 -6.10 -0.27
N GLY A 217 -26.40 -5.42 0.35
CA GLY A 217 -25.77 -5.90 1.59
C GLY A 217 -24.75 -7.02 1.37
N GLY A 218 -24.44 -7.31 0.11
CA GLY A 218 -23.32 -8.17 -0.29
C GLY A 218 -21.97 -7.49 -0.07
N LEU A 219 -20.92 -8.31 -0.03
CA LEU A 219 -19.54 -7.86 0.08
C LEU A 219 -18.72 -8.43 -1.05
N ARG A 220 -18.11 -7.54 -1.84
CA ARG A 220 -17.06 -7.93 -2.78
C ARG A 220 -15.74 -7.94 -2.04
N ILE A 221 -15.13 -9.12 -1.91
CA ILE A 221 -13.85 -9.31 -1.24
C ILE A 221 -12.82 -9.73 -2.29
N ILE A 222 -11.77 -8.93 -2.46
CA ILE A 222 -10.64 -9.25 -3.35
C ILE A 222 -9.39 -9.47 -2.50
N GLY A 223 -8.78 -10.64 -2.67
CA GLY A 223 -7.51 -10.97 -2.01
C GLY A 223 -6.30 -10.43 -2.76
N ALA A 224 -5.24 -10.07 -2.04
CA ALA A 224 -3.99 -9.60 -2.61
C ALA A 224 -3.35 -10.63 -3.57
N ARG A 225 -3.52 -11.93 -3.29
CA ARG A 225 -2.99 -13.00 -4.16
C ARG A 225 -3.78 -13.13 -5.46
N GLU A 226 -5.09 -12.92 -5.41
CA GLU A 226 -5.93 -12.85 -6.61
C GLU A 226 -5.53 -11.65 -7.47
N ALA A 227 -5.41 -10.46 -6.86
CA ALA A 227 -5.03 -9.23 -7.55
C ALA A 227 -3.61 -9.30 -8.16
N SER A 228 -2.67 -9.97 -7.48
CA SER A 228 -1.29 -10.14 -7.98
C SER A 228 -1.17 -11.16 -9.11
N GLY A 229 -2.10 -12.13 -9.15
CA GLY A 229 -2.06 -13.30 -10.01
C GLY A 229 -1.04 -14.36 -9.57
N ASP A 230 -1.05 -15.51 -10.24
CA ASP A 230 -0.07 -16.59 -10.02
C ASP A 230 1.25 -16.27 -10.75
N ARG A 231 2.18 -15.62 -10.05
CA ARG A 231 3.52 -15.31 -10.55
C ARG A 231 4.54 -16.23 -9.88
N PRO A 232 5.61 -16.66 -10.58
CA PRO A 232 6.62 -17.56 -9.99
C PRO A 232 7.26 -17.05 -8.69
N TRP A 233 7.33 -15.72 -8.49
CA TRP A 233 7.85 -15.08 -7.27
C TRP A 233 6.78 -14.73 -6.23
N THR A 234 5.50 -14.94 -6.52
CA THR A 234 4.39 -14.80 -5.54
C THR A 234 3.96 -16.14 -4.95
N ARG A 235 4.45 -17.26 -5.51
CA ARG A 235 4.34 -18.58 -4.87
C ARG A 235 5.24 -18.59 -3.64
N GLY A 236 4.65 -18.39 -2.45
CA GLY A 236 5.31 -18.78 -1.20
C GLY A 236 5.73 -20.24 -1.32
N ALA A 237 6.89 -20.60 -0.77
CA ALA A 237 7.38 -21.98 -0.80
C ALA A 237 6.29 -22.93 -0.28
N VAL A 238 5.58 -23.58 -1.21
CA VAL A 238 4.66 -24.66 -0.87
C VAL A 238 5.56 -25.78 -0.41
N SER A 239 5.73 -25.88 0.90
CA SER A 239 6.40 -27.02 1.51
C SER A 239 5.47 -28.22 1.30
N PRO A 240 5.95 -29.33 0.71
CA PRO A 240 5.13 -30.54 0.51
C PRO A 240 4.67 -31.17 1.82
#